data_AF-A0A6A6NDP8-F1
#
_entry.id   AF-A0A6A6NDP8-F1
#
_cell.length_a   1.000
_cell.length_b   1.000
_cell.length_c   1.000
_cell.angle_alpha   90.00
_cell.angle_beta   90.00
_cell.angle_gamma   90.00
#
_symmetry.space_group_name_H-M   'P 1'
#
loop_
_entity.id
_entity.type
_entity.pdbx_description
1 polymer ?
#
loop_
_entity_poly.entity_id
_entity_poly.type
_entity_poly.pdbx_seq_one_letter_code
_entity_poly.pdbx_strand_id
1 'polypeptide(L)'
;MAVSSLRCIQSLGFSSRGRAFFPVGDCSRANARSMNCRLVFALRRILIEICVSNPRSHINARLCEQDALATTISCRKATFYSRSRSSLWTKGETSKNFINVHDIFLDCDRDSIIYLGKPDGPTCHTGSETCYYTSVNDVLEHKQIEGSRQALTTLYSLESTISQRKAELAVPQHVKPSWTKRLLLDSKFLCSKIREEADELCRTIEENEHGTRTASEMGDVLYHAMVLLALKDVKLEDVLDVLRHRFSQSGIEEKRSRGQQNEA
;
A
#
# COMPACT_ATOMS: atom_id res chain seq x y z
N MET A 1 27.30 -18.30 -7.81
CA MET A 1 25.96 -18.17 -7.19
C MET A 1 24.90 -17.48 -8.08
N ALA A 2 25.24 -16.87 -9.22
CA ALA A 2 24.25 -16.27 -10.14
C ALA A 2 23.49 -17.27 -11.04
N VAL A 3 24.06 -18.46 -11.29
CA VAL A 3 23.49 -19.46 -12.22
C VAL A 3 22.26 -20.19 -11.65
N SER A 4 22.12 -20.22 -10.32
CA SER A 4 21.00 -20.88 -9.63
C SER A 4 19.69 -20.07 -9.69
N SER A 5 19.75 -18.73 -9.70
CA SER A 5 18.54 -17.88 -9.80
C SER A 5 17.90 -17.91 -11.19
N LEU A 6 18.69 -18.01 -12.27
CA LEU A 6 18.17 -18.08 -13.63
C LEU A 6 17.36 -19.37 -13.90
N ARG A 7 17.77 -20.50 -13.32
CA ARG A 7 17.02 -21.78 -13.44
C ARG A 7 15.65 -21.72 -12.76
N CYS A 8 15.52 -20.98 -11.66
CA CYS A 8 14.26 -20.82 -10.93
C CYS A 8 13.25 -19.92 -11.69
N ILE A 9 13.72 -18.99 -12.52
CA ILE A 9 12.88 -18.12 -13.35
C ILE A 9 12.32 -18.88 -14.56
N GLN A 10 13.11 -19.79 -15.15
CA GLN A 10 12.65 -20.62 -16.27
C GLN A 10 11.52 -21.60 -15.87
N SER A 11 11.47 -22.05 -14.61
CA SER A 11 10.39 -22.90 -14.09
C SER A 11 9.06 -22.17 -13.85
N LEU A 12 9.01 -20.83 -13.95
CA LEU A 12 7.77 -20.06 -13.79
C LEU A 12 6.82 -20.16 -15.00
N GLY A 13 7.16 -20.94 -16.04
CA GLY A 13 6.21 -21.46 -17.02
C GLY A 13 5.37 -20.39 -17.72
N PHE A 14 6.01 -19.40 -18.35
CA PHE A 14 5.37 -18.52 -19.32
C PHE A 14 4.89 -19.37 -20.52
N SER A 15 3.60 -19.70 -20.55
CA SER A 15 2.98 -20.59 -21.56
C SER A 15 2.88 -19.90 -22.92
N SER A 16 3.20 -20.64 -23.98
CA SER A 16 3.12 -20.17 -25.37
C SER A 16 1.89 -20.69 -26.14
N ARG A 17 0.86 -21.25 -25.49
CA ARG A 17 -0.30 -21.83 -26.22
C ARG A 17 -1.64 -21.71 -25.49
N GLY A 18 -2.67 -21.27 -26.21
CA GLY A 18 -4.09 -21.49 -25.89
C GLY A 18 -5.01 -20.35 -26.31
N ARG A 19 -5.80 -20.55 -27.38
CA ARG A 19 -6.77 -19.59 -27.94
C ARG A 19 -8.04 -19.49 -27.08
N ALA A 20 -8.55 -18.28 -26.90
CA ALA A 20 -9.98 -18.01 -26.80
C ALA A 20 -10.29 -16.66 -27.45
N PHE A 21 -11.27 -16.67 -28.34
CA PHE A 21 -11.68 -15.60 -29.24
C PHE A 21 -12.74 -14.75 -28.54
N PHE A 22 -12.55 -13.44 -28.37
CA PHE A 22 -13.60 -12.41 -28.24
C PHE A 22 -13.02 -11.06 -28.69
N PRO A 23 -13.84 -10.15 -29.27
CA PRO A 23 -13.42 -9.27 -30.36
C PRO A 23 -12.48 -8.16 -29.88
N VAL A 24 -11.39 -7.99 -30.62
CA VAL A 24 -10.42 -6.92 -30.47
C VAL A 24 -11.07 -5.62 -30.94
N GLY A 25 -11.45 -4.77 -29.99
CA GLY A 25 -11.62 -3.35 -30.25
C GLY A 25 -10.29 -2.78 -30.69
N ASP A 26 -10.30 -2.18 -31.88
CA ASP A 26 -9.16 -1.69 -32.64
C ASP A 26 -8.27 -0.74 -31.82
N CYS A 27 -7.16 -1.25 -31.26
CA CYS A 27 -6.14 -0.44 -30.59
C CYS A 27 -5.02 -0.06 -31.58
N SER A 28 -5.43 0.37 -32.77
CA SER A 28 -4.54 0.88 -33.81
C SER A 28 -4.28 2.37 -33.60
N ARG A 29 -3.46 2.71 -32.59
CA ARG A 29 -2.65 3.96 -32.43
C ARG A 29 -2.27 4.19 -30.95
N ALA A 30 -1.50 3.28 -30.37
CA ALA A 30 -0.72 3.61 -29.18
C ALA A 30 0.70 3.96 -29.63
N ASN A 31 0.99 5.26 -29.69
CA ASN A 31 2.31 5.80 -29.97
C ASN A 31 3.30 5.23 -28.93
N ALA A 32 4.42 4.65 -29.39
CA ALA A 32 5.41 3.96 -28.57
C ALA A 32 6.23 4.94 -27.70
N ARG A 33 5.59 5.53 -26.68
CA ARG A 33 6.24 6.35 -25.66
C ARG A 33 5.90 5.85 -24.25
N SER A 34 6.95 5.37 -23.60
CA SER A 34 7.08 5.09 -22.16
C SER A 34 6.42 3.81 -21.61
N MET A 35 7.09 3.25 -20.59
CA MET A 35 6.77 2.00 -19.90
C MET A 35 5.40 2.09 -19.23
N ASN A 36 4.53 1.11 -19.46
CA ASN A 36 3.32 0.90 -18.64
C ASN A 36 3.72 0.16 -17.35
N CYS A 37 4.40 0.83 -16.42
CA CYS A 37 4.48 0.39 -15.03
C CYS A 37 3.41 1.14 -14.24
N ARG A 38 2.46 0.43 -13.64
CA ARG A 38 1.36 1.02 -12.88
C ARG A 38 1.66 0.89 -11.39
N LEU A 39 1.73 2.02 -10.68
CA LEU A 39 1.94 2.03 -9.23
C LEU A 39 0.57 1.98 -8.52
N VAL A 40 0.14 0.81 -8.10
CA VAL A 40 -1.00 0.65 -7.20
C VAL A 40 -0.51 0.72 -5.75
N PHE A 41 -1.33 1.14 -4.80
CA PHE A 41 -0.96 1.16 -3.38
C PHE A 41 -1.95 0.30 -2.59
N ALA A 42 -1.42 -0.58 -1.75
CA ALA A 42 -2.19 -1.29 -0.74
C ALA A 42 -1.56 -1.06 0.63
N LEU A 43 -2.31 -0.43 1.52
CA LEU A 43 -1.93 -0.27 2.93
C LEU A 43 -0.54 0.38 3.16
N ARG A 44 -0.21 1.46 2.42
CA ARG A 44 1.11 2.15 2.34
C ARG A 44 2.27 1.32 1.76
N ARG A 45 2.02 0.06 1.42
CA ARG A 45 2.92 -0.70 0.54
C ARG A 45 2.58 -0.37 -0.90
N ILE A 46 3.64 -0.21 -1.68
CA ILE A 46 3.52 0.02 -3.11
C ILE A 46 3.36 -1.33 -3.76
N LEU A 47 2.27 -1.48 -4.50
CA LEU A 47 2.05 -2.52 -5.48
C LEU A 47 2.50 -1.99 -6.83
N ILE A 48 3.70 -2.32 -7.27
CA ILE A 48 4.14 -1.94 -8.62
C ILE A 48 3.72 -3.06 -9.56
N GLU A 49 2.70 -2.80 -10.36
CA GLU A 49 2.33 -3.66 -11.47
C GLU A 49 3.29 -3.40 -12.64
N ILE A 50 3.91 -4.49 -13.09
CA ILE A 50 4.78 -4.53 -14.24
C ILE A 50 4.14 -5.49 -15.23
N CYS A 51 3.52 -4.94 -16.28
CA CYS A 51 3.02 -5.75 -17.38
C CYS A 51 4.21 -6.34 -18.14
N VAL A 52 4.31 -7.66 -18.14
CA VAL A 52 5.21 -8.45 -18.98
C VAL A 52 4.47 -8.70 -20.29
N SER A 53 4.45 -7.69 -21.16
CA SER A 53 3.78 -7.78 -22.47
C SER A 53 4.22 -9.04 -23.22
N ASN A 54 3.27 -9.92 -23.59
CA ASN A 54 3.55 -11.12 -24.38
C ASN A 54 4.05 -10.73 -25.79
N PRO A 55 5.35 -10.82 -26.09
CA PRO A 55 5.88 -10.29 -27.33
C PRO A 55 5.97 -11.43 -28.32
N ARG A 56 5.01 -11.49 -29.26
CA ARG A 56 5.10 -12.42 -30.41
C ARG A 56 6.31 -12.18 -31.33
N SER A 57 7.19 -11.21 -31.07
CA SER A 57 8.24 -10.81 -32.02
C SER A 57 9.64 -10.48 -31.48
N HIS A 58 9.92 -10.40 -30.17
CA HIS A 58 11.26 -9.99 -29.69
C HIS A 58 11.76 -10.78 -28.48
N ILE A 59 12.59 -11.80 -28.73
CA ILE A 59 13.29 -12.62 -27.73
C ILE A 59 14.12 -11.76 -26.76
N ASN A 60 14.72 -10.67 -27.26
CA ASN A 60 15.58 -9.79 -26.46
C ASN A 60 14.81 -9.01 -25.38
N ALA A 61 13.57 -8.59 -25.64
CA ALA A 61 12.75 -7.89 -24.64
C ALA A 61 12.47 -8.81 -23.44
N ARG A 62 12.10 -10.07 -23.72
CA ARG A 62 11.85 -11.11 -22.72
C ARG A 62 13.06 -11.38 -21.83
N LEU A 63 14.27 -11.40 -22.39
CA LEU A 63 15.51 -11.59 -21.62
C LEU A 63 15.78 -10.41 -20.69
N CYS A 64 15.66 -9.18 -21.21
CA CYS A 64 15.90 -7.97 -20.43
C CYS A 64 14.91 -7.80 -19.25
N GLU A 65 13.66 -8.22 -19.45
CA GLU A 65 12.62 -8.22 -18.41
C GLU A 65 12.89 -9.32 -17.35
N GLN A 66 13.46 -10.46 -17.75
CA GLN A 66 13.94 -11.51 -16.83
C GLN A 66 15.14 -11.05 -15.99
N ASP A 67 16.08 -10.32 -16.58
CA ASP A 67 17.26 -9.80 -15.88
C ASP A 67 16.87 -8.78 -14.81
N ALA A 68 15.89 -7.92 -15.09
CA ALA A 68 15.34 -6.97 -14.12
C ALA A 68 14.66 -7.68 -12.94
N LEU A 69 13.88 -8.72 -13.22
CA LEU A 69 13.25 -9.55 -12.18
C LEU A 69 14.29 -10.31 -11.36
N ALA A 70 15.28 -10.94 -12.01
CA ALA A 70 16.37 -11.64 -11.33
C ALA A 70 17.15 -10.70 -10.40
N THR A 71 17.44 -9.50 -10.90
CA THR A 71 18.10 -8.45 -10.11
C THR A 71 17.25 -8.08 -8.90
N THR A 72 15.96 -7.80 -9.09
CA THR A 72 15.01 -7.48 -8.02
C THR A 72 14.93 -8.58 -6.96
N ILE A 73 14.87 -9.85 -7.37
CA ILE A 73 14.86 -11.00 -6.45
C ILE A 73 16.15 -11.03 -5.61
N SER A 74 17.30 -10.78 -6.24
CA SER A 74 18.59 -10.83 -5.55
C SER A 74 18.83 -9.64 -4.60
N CYS A 75 18.49 -8.42 -5.02
CA CYS A 75 18.82 -7.20 -4.30
C CYS A 75 17.67 -6.72 -3.41
N ARG A 76 16.48 -7.32 -3.55
CA ARG A 76 15.23 -6.92 -2.88
C ARG A 76 14.88 -5.44 -3.10
N LYS A 77 15.27 -4.87 -4.24
CA LYS A 77 14.93 -3.50 -4.65
C LYS A 77 14.26 -3.51 -6.01
N ALA A 78 13.21 -2.72 -6.17
CA ALA A 78 12.45 -2.65 -7.42
C ALA A 78 13.37 -2.22 -8.58
N THR A 79 13.70 -3.17 -9.45
CA THR A 79 14.56 -2.99 -10.61
C THR A 79 13.73 -3.17 -11.88
N PHE A 80 13.91 -2.26 -12.82
CA PHE A 80 13.17 -2.22 -14.08
C PHE A 80 14.15 -2.26 -15.24
N TYR A 81 13.68 -2.71 -16.40
CA TYR A 81 14.38 -2.50 -17.65
C TYR A 81 13.81 -1.27 -18.36
N SER A 82 14.64 -0.24 -18.53
CA SER A 82 14.26 0.97 -19.25
C SER A 82 14.40 0.76 -20.74
N ARG A 83 13.27 0.71 -21.46
CA ARG A 83 13.28 0.56 -22.93
C ARG A 83 13.92 1.74 -23.64
N SER A 84 13.80 2.96 -23.09
CA SER A 84 14.41 4.17 -23.69
C SER A 84 15.92 4.23 -23.47
N ARG A 85 16.42 3.72 -22.33
CA ARG A 85 17.86 3.68 -22.03
C ARG A 85 18.52 2.37 -22.45
N SER A 86 17.73 1.38 -22.86
CA SER A 86 18.17 0.01 -23.15
C SER A 86 19.06 -0.56 -22.05
N SER A 87 18.68 -0.32 -20.79
CA SER A 87 19.48 -0.69 -19.62
C SER A 87 18.61 -1.05 -18.42
N LEU A 88 19.16 -1.84 -17.50
CA LEU A 88 18.58 -2.02 -16.17
C LEU A 88 18.65 -0.70 -15.39
N TRP A 89 17.67 -0.48 -14.53
CA TRP A 89 17.56 0.69 -13.68
C TRP A 89 16.84 0.34 -12.39
N THR A 90 17.51 0.49 -11.25
CA THR A 90 16.89 0.31 -9.94
C THR A 90 16.25 1.62 -9.49
N LYS A 91 14.96 1.58 -9.13
CA LYS A 91 14.27 2.76 -8.62
C LYS A 91 14.97 3.25 -7.37
N GLY A 92 15.35 4.52 -7.36
CA GLY A 92 16.04 5.16 -6.23
C GLY A 92 17.55 5.32 -6.42
N GLU A 93 18.17 4.78 -7.47
CA GLU A 93 19.62 4.95 -7.71
C GLU A 93 20.08 6.42 -7.69
N THR A 94 19.31 7.32 -8.30
CA THR A 94 19.62 8.75 -8.32
C THR A 94 18.99 9.50 -7.14
N SER A 95 17.75 9.19 -6.79
CA SER A 95 16.97 9.97 -5.81
C SER A 95 17.10 9.46 -4.37
N LYS A 96 17.78 8.33 -4.15
CA LYS A 96 17.84 7.56 -2.88
C LYS A 96 16.48 7.05 -2.35
N ASN A 97 15.37 7.39 -2.99
CA ASN A 97 14.03 6.85 -2.70
C ASN A 97 13.87 5.48 -3.35
N PHE A 98 14.48 4.46 -2.73
CA PHE A 98 14.34 3.07 -3.13
C PHE A 98 12.96 2.51 -2.78
N ILE A 99 12.62 1.38 -3.39
CA ILE A 99 11.45 0.58 -3.03
C ILE A 99 11.95 -0.81 -2.69
N ASN A 100 11.91 -1.14 -1.40
CA ASN A 100 12.36 -2.42 -0.85
C ASN A 100 11.26 -3.47 -1.03
N VAL A 101 11.50 -4.45 -1.89
CA VAL A 101 10.52 -5.46 -2.31
C VAL A 101 10.46 -6.59 -1.29
N HIS A 102 9.31 -6.74 -0.65
CA HIS A 102 9.02 -7.80 0.30
C HIS A 102 8.54 -9.07 -0.40
N ASP A 103 7.67 -8.92 -1.39
CA ASP A 103 7.05 -10.03 -2.09
C ASP A 103 6.78 -9.71 -3.57
N ILE A 104 6.63 -10.76 -4.37
CA ILE A 104 6.43 -10.69 -5.81
C ILE A 104 5.31 -11.66 -6.20
N PHE A 105 4.22 -11.14 -6.75
CA PHE A 105 3.08 -11.93 -7.19
C PHE A 105 3.02 -11.98 -8.72
N LEU A 106 2.53 -13.10 -9.25
CA LEU A 106 2.19 -13.27 -10.65
C LEU A 106 0.67 -13.19 -10.80
N ASP A 107 0.20 -12.66 -11.91
CA ASP A 107 -1.20 -12.83 -12.30
C ASP A 107 -1.50 -14.26 -12.80
N CYS A 108 -2.77 -14.52 -13.13
CA CYS A 108 -3.26 -15.87 -13.38
C CYS A 108 -2.76 -16.46 -14.71
N ASP A 109 -2.59 -15.64 -15.74
CA ASP A 109 -2.06 -15.99 -17.05
C ASP A 109 -0.55 -15.71 -17.21
N ARG A 110 0.08 -15.18 -16.15
CA ARG A 110 1.52 -14.96 -16.01
C ARG A 110 2.05 -13.95 -17.02
N ASP A 111 1.27 -12.92 -17.33
CA ASP A 111 1.71 -11.80 -18.18
C ASP A 111 1.85 -10.48 -17.41
N SER A 112 1.63 -10.49 -16.10
CA SER A 112 1.89 -9.37 -15.20
C SER A 112 2.51 -9.82 -13.87
N ILE A 113 3.33 -8.94 -13.31
CA ILE A 113 3.96 -9.13 -12.01
C ILE A 113 3.62 -7.95 -11.10
N ILE A 114 3.33 -8.22 -9.84
CA ILE A 114 3.14 -7.20 -8.81
C ILE A 114 4.28 -7.28 -7.80
N TYR A 115 5.01 -6.18 -7.62
CA TYR A 115 5.95 -6.02 -6.50
C TYR A 115 5.23 -5.42 -5.31
N LEU A 116 5.23 -6.13 -4.19
CA LEU A 116 4.81 -5.60 -2.90
C LEU A 116 6.05 -5.08 -2.16
N GLY A 117 6.17 -3.77 -2.01
CA GLY A 117 7.35 -3.17 -1.40
C GLY A 117 7.09 -1.95 -0.52
N LYS A 118 8.08 -1.62 0.33
CA LYS A 118 8.10 -0.43 1.19
C LYS A 118 9.03 0.64 0.58
N PRO A 119 8.53 1.85 0.31
CA PRO A 119 9.37 2.94 -0.18
C PRO A 119 10.19 3.58 0.94
N ASP A 120 11.41 4.01 0.62
CA ASP A 120 12.29 4.77 1.54
C ASP A 120 12.04 6.29 1.50
N GLY A 121 11.16 6.75 0.61
CA GLY A 121 10.81 8.15 0.42
C GLY A 121 9.74 8.33 -0.66
N PRO A 122 9.44 9.57 -1.10
CA PRO A 122 8.43 9.80 -2.12
C PRO A 122 8.79 9.10 -3.41
N THR A 123 7.82 8.40 -3.99
CA THR A 123 8.09 7.57 -5.17
C THR A 123 7.93 8.32 -6.46
N CYS A 124 7.13 9.39 -6.46
CA CYS A 124 6.99 10.28 -7.58
C CYS A 124 8.17 11.24 -7.68
N HIS A 125 8.54 11.60 -8.91
CA HIS A 125 9.59 12.59 -9.18
C HIS A 125 9.16 14.02 -8.79
N THR A 126 7.86 14.27 -8.60
CA THR A 126 7.33 15.55 -8.12
C THR A 126 7.49 15.75 -6.61
N GLY A 127 7.92 14.73 -5.88
CA GLY A 127 7.93 14.71 -4.41
C GLY A 127 6.64 14.17 -3.79
N SER A 128 5.61 13.87 -4.58
CA SER A 128 4.40 13.18 -4.10
C SER A 128 4.69 11.73 -3.68
N GLU A 129 3.95 11.22 -2.69
CA GLU A 129 4.11 9.83 -2.21
C GLU A 129 3.87 8.81 -3.33
N THR A 130 2.88 9.09 -4.18
CA THR A 130 2.43 8.29 -5.32
C THR A 130 2.40 9.13 -6.59
N CYS A 131 2.41 8.50 -7.76
CA CYS A 131 2.07 9.15 -9.03
C CYS A 131 0.55 9.36 -9.21
N TYR A 132 -0.28 8.70 -8.39
CA TYR A 132 -1.74 8.69 -8.49
C TYR A 132 -2.36 9.70 -7.52
N TYR A 133 -2.13 10.98 -7.80
CA TYR A 133 -2.64 12.11 -7.00
C TYR A 133 -3.72 12.92 -7.71
N THR A 134 -4.20 12.45 -8.86
CA THR A 134 -5.27 13.09 -9.64
C THR A 134 -6.37 12.06 -9.92
N SER A 135 -7.58 12.34 -9.46
CA SER A 135 -8.76 11.52 -9.72
C SER A 135 -9.32 11.80 -11.11
N VAL A 136 -9.74 10.76 -11.82
CA VAL A 136 -10.43 10.91 -13.11
C VAL A 136 -11.75 11.67 -12.94
N ASN A 137 -12.51 11.41 -11.87
CA ASN A 137 -13.78 12.09 -11.62
C ASN A 137 -13.58 13.60 -11.43
N ASP A 138 -12.52 14.00 -10.74
CA ASP A 138 -12.26 15.43 -10.51
C ASP A 138 -11.89 16.17 -11.80
N VAL A 139 -11.17 15.49 -12.70
CA VAL A 139 -10.88 15.99 -14.06
C VAL A 139 -12.16 16.17 -14.87
N LEU A 140 -13.08 15.18 -14.81
CA LEU A 140 -14.35 15.23 -15.52
C LEU A 140 -15.32 16.29 -14.97
N GLU A 141 -15.27 16.56 -13.66
CA GLU A 141 -16.14 17.53 -12.99
C GLU A 141 -15.58 18.96 -13.00
N HIS A 142 -14.45 19.22 -13.67
CA HIS A 142 -13.76 20.53 -13.71
C HIS A 142 -13.55 21.17 -12.33
N LYS A 143 -13.44 20.36 -11.27
CA LYS A 143 -13.20 20.88 -9.93
C LYS A 143 -11.77 21.41 -9.87
N GLN A 144 -11.62 22.69 -9.53
CA GLN A 144 -10.34 23.23 -9.07
C GLN A 144 -10.05 22.57 -7.73
N ILE A 145 -9.24 21.51 -7.73
CA ILE A 145 -8.86 20.82 -6.50
C ILE A 145 -7.76 21.65 -5.82
N GLU A 146 -8.08 22.27 -4.70
CA GLU A 146 -7.06 22.77 -3.77
C GLU A 146 -6.48 21.58 -3.00
N GLY A 147 -5.34 21.06 -3.48
CA GLY A 147 -4.53 20.04 -2.80
C GLY A 147 -4.43 18.70 -3.53
N SER A 148 -3.40 17.91 -3.21
CA SER A 148 -3.20 16.59 -3.81
C SER A 148 -4.08 15.54 -3.13
N ARG A 149 -5.20 15.16 -3.75
CA ARG A 149 -5.99 14.01 -3.31
C ARG A 149 -5.26 12.72 -3.72
N GLN A 150 -4.38 12.24 -2.86
CA GLN A 150 -3.65 10.99 -3.09
C GLN A 150 -4.60 9.79 -3.02
N ALA A 151 -4.33 8.76 -3.84
CA ALA A 151 -5.01 7.48 -3.75
C ALA A 151 -4.60 6.73 -2.47
N LEU A 152 -5.23 7.07 -1.34
CA LEU A 152 -5.04 6.45 -0.04
C LEU A 152 -6.21 5.52 0.30
N THR A 153 -5.94 4.45 1.05
CA THR A 153 -7.02 3.65 1.65
C THR A 153 -7.69 4.44 2.78
N THR A 154 -8.92 4.08 3.16
CA THR A 154 -9.73 4.81 4.15
C THR A 154 -8.99 5.10 5.45
N LEU A 155 -8.27 4.11 6.00
CA LEU A 155 -7.52 4.30 7.25
C LEU A 155 -6.33 5.25 7.09
N TYR A 156 -5.61 5.22 5.97
CA TYR A 156 -4.52 6.20 5.75
C TYR A 156 -5.06 7.62 5.52
N SER A 157 -6.19 7.76 4.83
CA SER A 157 -6.90 9.05 4.71
C SER A 157 -7.32 9.59 6.08
N LEU A 158 -7.79 8.71 6.96
CA LEU A 158 -8.14 9.08 8.34
C LEU A 158 -6.91 9.51 9.14
N GLU A 159 -5.79 8.78 9.05
CA GLU A 159 -4.52 9.16 9.72
C GLU A 159 -4.05 10.55 9.27
N SER A 160 -4.11 10.82 7.96
CA SER A 160 -3.75 12.13 7.39
C SER A 160 -4.66 13.24 7.91
N THR A 161 -5.96 13.01 7.99
CA THR A 161 -6.93 13.99 8.51
C THR A 161 -6.72 14.28 10.00
N ILE A 162 -6.47 13.25 10.81
CA ILE A 162 -6.16 13.41 12.23
C ILE A 162 -4.86 14.19 12.41
N SER A 163 -3.83 13.87 11.62
CA SER A 163 -2.53 14.56 11.66
C SER A 163 -2.65 16.04 11.30
N GLN A 164 -3.44 16.38 10.28
CA GLN A 164 -3.75 17.76 9.93
C GLN A 164 -4.45 18.50 11.08
N ARG A 165 -5.48 17.89 11.67
CA ARG A 165 -6.20 18.47 12.83
C ARG A 165 -5.30 18.64 14.06
N LYS A 166 -4.32 17.75 14.26
CA LYS A 166 -3.29 17.86 15.30
C LYS A 166 -2.37 19.05 15.03
N ALA A 167 -1.92 19.25 13.79
CA ALA A 167 -1.07 20.39 13.42
C ALA A 167 -1.78 21.74 13.62
N GLU A 168 -3.08 21.81 13.35
CA GLU A 168 -3.90 23.01 13.58
C GLU A 168 -4.04 23.40 15.07
N LEU A 169 -3.75 22.50 16.02
CA LEU A 169 -3.75 22.84 17.46
C LEU A 169 -2.65 23.84 17.82
N ALA A 170 -1.57 23.90 17.03
CA ALA A 170 -0.49 24.86 17.25
C ALA A 170 -0.88 26.31 16.92
N VAL A 171 -2.02 26.51 16.23
CA VAL A 171 -2.53 27.83 15.85
C VAL A 171 -3.63 28.25 16.84
N PRO A 172 -3.50 29.38 17.54
CA PRO A 172 -4.58 29.89 18.39
C PRO A 172 -5.82 30.16 17.54
N GLN A 173 -6.93 29.48 17.82
CA GLN A 173 -8.20 29.71 17.16
C GLN A 173 -9.24 30.23 18.15
N HIS A 174 -9.97 31.27 17.75
CA HIS A 174 -11.10 31.85 18.50
C HIS A 174 -12.41 31.04 18.36
N VAL A 175 -12.37 29.83 17.79
CA VAL A 175 -13.55 29.00 17.49
C VAL A 175 -13.57 27.76 18.38
N LYS A 176 -14.78 27.29 18.72
CA LYS A 176 -15.01 26.06 19.49
C LYS A 176 -14.19 24.90 18.91
N PRO A 177 -13.42 24.15 19.73
CA PRO A 177 -12.56 23.07 19.22
C PRO A 177 -13.40 22.00 18.54
N SER A 178 -12.94 21.51 17.39
CA SER A 178 -13.56 20.37 16.71
C SER A 178 -13.52 19.12 17.60
N TRP A 179 -14.39 18.13 17.34
CA TRP A 179 -14.46 16.89 18.13
C TRP A 179 -13.07 16.23 18.30
N THR A 180 -12.31 16.11 17.21
CA THR A 180 -10.93 15.59 17.24
C THR A 180 -10.01 16.45 18.10
N LYS A 181 -10.12 17.79 18.07
CA LYS A 181 -9.31 18.68 18.90
C LYS A 181 -9.58 18.43 20.39
N ARG A 182 -10.84 18.25 20.78
CA ARG A 182 -11.21 17.91 22.17
C ARG A 182 -10.58 16.58 22.62
N LEU A 183 -10.64 15.55 21.77
CA LEU A 183 -10.01 14.25 22.05
C LEU A 183 -8.48 14.34 22.15
N LEU A 184 -7.85 15.18 21.31
CA LEU A 184 -6.40 15.40 21.34
C LEU A 184 -5.92 16.18 22.58
N LEU A 185 -6.76 17.06 23.13
CA LEU A 185 -6.43 17.88 24.30
C LEU A 185 -6.67 17.15 25.64
N ASP A 186 -7.60 16.21 25.69
CA ASP A 186 -7.95 15.47 26.91
C ASP A 186 -7.75 13.96 26.74
N SER A 187 -6.58 13.48 27.17
CA SER A 187 -6.23 12.05 27.10
C SER A 187 -7.11 11.17 27.99
N LYS A 188 -7.64 11.69 29.10
CA LYS A 188 -8.53 10.92 29.98
C LYS A 188 -9.88 10.72 29.31
N PHE A 189 -10.42 11.77 28.71
CA PHE A 189 -11.65 11.72 27.93
C PHE A 189 -11.52 10.79 26.73
N LEU A 190 -10.41 10.85 25.99
CA LEU A 190 -10.14 9.91 24.90
C LEU A 190 -10.10 8.46 25.37
N CYS A 191 -9.39 8.16 26.46
CA CYS A 191 -9.34 6.79 26.99
C CYS A 191 -10.71 6.31 27.48
N SER A 192 -11.53 7.21 28.04
CA SER A 192 -12.91 6.90 28.41
C SER A 192 -13.71 6.51 27.17
N LYS A 193 -13.62 7.30 26.10
CA LYS A 193 -14.32 6.99 24.85
C LYS A 193 -13.88 5.67 24.24
N ILE A 194 -12.58 5.39 24.15
CA ILE A 194 -12.09 4.11 23.61
C ILE A 194 -12.69 2.91 24.36
N ARG A 195 -12.82 3.00 25.70
CA ARG A 195 -13.40 1.91 26.50
C ARG A 195 -14.91 1.81 26.30
N GLU A 196 -15.59 2.94 26.21
CA GLU A 196 -17.04 3.02 25.94
C GLU A 196 -17.37 2.38 24.58
N GLU A 197 -16.71 2.80 23.49
CA GLU A 197 -16.99 2.25 22.15
C GLU A 197 -16.62 0.76 22.05
N ALA A 198 -15.58 0.32 22.77
CA ALA A 198 -15.21 -1.09 22.82
C ALA A 198 -16.24 -1.94 23.58
N ASP A 199 -16.84 -1.39 24.63
CA ASP A 199 -17.95 -2.03 25.36
C ASP A 199 -19.21 -2.08 24.48
N GLU A 200 -19.56 -0.98 23.80
CA GLU A 200 -20.68 -0.94 22.86
C GLU A 200 -20.52 -1.96 21.71
N LEU A 201 -19.30 -2.09 21.17
CA LEU A 201 -19.00 -3.13 20.17
C LEU A 201 -19.29 -4.54 20.70
N CYS A 202 -18.91 -4.85 21.94
CA CYS A 202 -19.20 -6.12 22.60
C CYS A 202 -20.71 -6.29 22.85
N ARG A 203 -21.43 -5.24 23.25
CA ARG A 203 -22.88 -5.32 23.46
C ARG A 203 -23.64 -5.67 22.19
N THR A 204 -23.12 -5.30 21.01
CA THR A 204 -23.81 -5.65 19.75
C THR A 204 -24.02 -7.15 19.58
N ILE A 205 -23.13 -8.01 20.12
CA ILE A 205 -23.34 -9.45 20.13
C ILE A 205 -24.21 -9.92 21.31
N GLU A 206 -24.08 -9.30 22.48
CA GLU A 206 -24.84 -9.66 23.69
C GLU A 206 -26.33 -9.37 23.54
N GLU A 207 -26.66 -8.26 22.89
CA GLU A 207 -28.02 -7.78 22.65
C GLU A 207 -28.59 -8.26 21.29
N ASN A 208 -27.82 -9.07 20.56
CA ASN A 208 -28.18 -9.62 19.25
C ASN A 208 -28.60 -8.51 18.26
N GLU A 209 -27.82 -7.43 18.22
CA GLU A 209 -28.05 -6.30 17.32
C GLU A 209 -27.69 -6.64 15.87
N HIS A 210 -28.21 -5.82 14.94
CA HIS A 210 -27.93 -6.00 13.52
C HIS A 210 -26.48 -5.62 13.17
N GLY A 211 -25.88 -6.31 12.19
CA GLY A 211 -24.47 -6.11 11.82
C GLY A 211 -24.10 -4.69 11.37
N THR A 212 -25.07 -3.85 10.99
CA THR A 212 -24.83 -2.42 10.73
C THR A 212 -24.44 -1.65 11.98
N ARG A 213 -25.00 -2.00 13.15
CA ARG A 213 -24.63 -1.40 14.44
C ARG A 213 -23.22 -1.84 14.84
N THR A 214 -22.91 -3.14 14.73
CA THR A 214 -21.53 -3.65 14.92
C THR A 214 -20.51 -2.93 14.04
N ALA A 215 -20.84 -2.67 12.77
CA ALA A 215 -19.96 -1.93 11.87
C ALA A 215 -19.77 -0.46 12.31
N SER A 216 -20.81 0.18 12.84
CA SER A 216 -20.75 1.53 13.40
C SER A 216 -19.81 1.57 14.61
N GLU A 217 -20.03 0.70 15.60
CA GLU A 217 -19.21 0.65 16.83
C GLU A 217 -17.75 0.33 16.52
N MET A 218 -17.50 -0.59 15.60
CA MET A 218 -16.13 -0.88 15.16
C MET A 218 -15.49 0.34 14.48
N GLY A 219 -16.28 1.12 13.73
CA GLY A 219 -15.85 2.39 13.15
C GLY A 219 -15.41 3.39 14.21
N ASP A 220 -16.19 3.53 15.30
CA ASP A 220 -15.89 4.43 16.40
C ASP A 220 -14.68 3.97 17.23
N VAL A 221 -14.54 2.66 17.47
CA VAL A 221 -13.33 2.06 18.08
C VAL A 221 -12.10 2.40 17.25
N LEU A 222 -12.14 2.16 15.94
CA LEU A 222 -11.03 2.44 15.04
C LEU A 222 -10.68 3.93 15.03
N TYR A 223 -11.69 4.80 14.94
CA TYR A 223 -11.47 6.25 14.94
C TYR A 223 -10.77 6.72 16.21
N HIS A 224 -11.29 6.38 17.39
CA HIS A 224 -10.70 6.81 18.66
C HIS A 224 -9.31 6.19 18.89
N ALA A 225 -9.11 4.93 18.52
CA ALA A 225 -7.79 4.30 18.57
C ALA A 225 -6.78 5.03 17.69
N MET A 226 -7.18 5.46 16.48
CA MET A 226 -6.31 6.23 15.59
C MET A 226 -5.96 7.62 16.14
N VAL A 227 -6.88 8.28 16.86
CA VAL A 227 -6.55 9.53 17.57
C VAL A 227 -5.51 9.28 18.67
N LEU A 228 -5.60 8.15 19.38
CA LEU A 228 -4.60 7.76 20.38
C LEU A 228 -3.23 7.52 19.75
N LEU A 229 -3.17 6.82 18.60
CA LEU A 229 -1.92 6.61 17.86
C LEU A 229 -1.27 7.95 17.51
N ALA A 230 -2.06 8.91 17.02
CA ALA A 230 -1.57 10.25 16.71
C ALA A 230 -1.02 11.00 17.94
N LEU A 231 -1.61 10.83 19.14
CA LEU A 231 -1.06 11.41 20.38
C LEU A 231 0.26 10.77 20.79
N LYS A 232 0.41 9.47 20.56
CA LYS A 232 1.62 8.71 20.89
C LYS A 232 2.69 8.75 19.80
N ASP A 233 2.43 9.46 18.71
CA ASP A 233 3.31 9.55 17.54
C ASP A 233 3.61 8.18 16.90
N VAL A 234 2.63 7.27 16.97
CA VAL A 234 2.72 5.94 16.35
C VAL A 234 2.03 5.98 15.00
N LYS A 235 2.69 5.49 13.95
CA LYS A 235 2.10 5.44 12.61
C LYS A 235 1.22 4.21 12.45
N LEU A 236 0.17 4.32 11.64
CA LEU A 236 -0.68 3.18 11.26
C LEU A 236 0.14 2.06 10.61
N GLU A 237 1.20 2.40 9.86
CA GLU A 237 2.11 1.43 9.25
C GLU A 237 2.68 0.47 10.30
N ASP A 238 3.10 0.99 11.46
CA ASP A 238 3.71 0.21 12.53
C ASP A 238 2.69 -0.77 13.14
N VAL A 239 1.43 -0.33 13.29
CA VAL A 239 0.33 -1.18 13.75
C VAL A 239 0.03 -2.29 12.73
N LEU A 240 0.01 -1.96 11.44
CA LEU A 240 -0.18 -2.96 10.39
C LEU A 240 0.99 -3.94 10.31
N ASP A 241 2.23 -3.50 10.53
CA ASP A 241 3.37 -4.41 10.61
C ASP A 241 3.22 -5.40 11.78
N VAL A 242 2.77 -4.94 12.96
CA VAL A 242 2.45 -5.85 14.08
C VAL A 242 1.38 -6.87 13.69
N LEU A 243 0.31 -6.46 13.00
CA LEU A 243 -0.72 -7.38 12.53
C LEU A 243 -0.18 -8.38 11.50
N ARG A 244 0.62 -7.93 10.54
CA ARG A 244 1.23 -8.78 9.51
C ARG A 244 2.12 -9.85 10.13
N HIS A 245 2.92 -9.50 11.15
CA HIS A 245 3.73 -10.47 11.89
C HIS A 245 2.89 -11.57 12.55
N ARG A 246 1.67 -11.24 13.01
CA ARG A 246 0.74 -12.21 13.61
C ARG A 246 0.04 -13.10 12.59
N PHE A 247 0.02 -12.77 11.30
CA PHE A 247 -0.57 -13.67 10.30
C PHE A 247 0.27 -14.93 10.07
N SER A 248 1.57 -14.88 10.38
CA SER A 248 2.51 -16.00 10.19
C SER A 248 2.75 -16.83 11.46
N GLN A 249 2.10 -16.49 12.59
CA GLN A 249 2.20 -17.22 13.86
C GLN A 249 0.80 -17.38 14.46
N SER A 250 0.42 -18.57 14.94
CA SER A 250 -0.89 -18.69 15.58
C SER A 250 -0.94 -17.82 16.85
N GLY A 251 -2.08 -17.19 17.14
CA GLY A 251 -2.23 -16.33 18.33
C GLY A 251 -2.02 -17.06 19.67
N ILE A 252 -1.98 -18.39 19.66
CA ILE A 252 -1.67 -19.24 20.81
C ILE A 252 -0.14 -19.37 20.97
N GLU A 253 0.60 -19.53 19.88
CA GLU A 253 2.07 -19.58 19.89
C GLU A 253 2.69 -18.24 20.28
N GLU A 254 2.13 -17.13 19.78
CA GLU A 254 2.59 -15.77 20.12
C GLU A 254 2.36 -15.43 21.62
N LYS A 255 1.26 -15.90 22.20
CA LYS A 255 1.00 -15.73 23.65
C LYS A 255 1.95 -16.58 24.50
N ARG A 256 2.31 -17.80 24.07
CA ARG A 256 3.27 -18.66 24.79
C ARG A 256 4.69 -18.06 24.82
N SER A 257 5.14 -17.44 23.72
CA SER A 257 6.48 -16.86 23.67
C SER A 257 6.64 -15.61 24.55
N ARG A 258 5.55 -14.85 24.77
CA ARG A 258 5.54 -13.71 25.71
C ARG A 258 5.61 -14.14 27.18
N GLY A 259 5.01 -15.27 27.54
CA GLY A 259 5.08 -15.81 28.90
C GLY A 259 6.52 -16.18 29.31
N GLN A 260 7.31 -16.72 28.37
CA GLN A 260 8.69 -17.13 28.61
C GLN A 260 9.68 -15.97 28.73
N GLN A 261 9.36 -14.79 28.18
CA GLN A 261 10.22 -13.59 28.29
C GLN A 261 10.04 -12.81 29.60
N ASN A 262 8.97 -13.06 30.36
CA ASN A 262 8.71 -12.40 31.64
C ASN A 262 9.10 -13.26 32.86
N GLU A 263 9.61 -14.48 32.64
CA GLU A 263 10.09 -15.41 33.69
C GLU A 263 11.63 -15.58 33.69
N ALA A 264 12.35 -14.81 32.87
CA ALA A 264 13.82 -14.76 32.81
C ALA A 264 14.32 -13.38 33.25
#